data_AF-A0A031J376-F1
#
_entry.id   AF-A0A031J376-F1
#
_cell.length_a   1.000
_cell.length_b   1.000
_cell.length_c   1.000
_cell.angle_alpha   90.00
_cell.angle_beta   90.00
_cell.angle_gamma   90.00
#
_symmetry.space_group_name_H-M   'P 1'
#
loop_
_entity.id
_entity.type
_entity.pdbx_description
1 polymer ?
#
loop_
_entity_poly.entity_id
_entity_poly.type
_entity_poly.pdbx_seq_one_letter_code
_entity_poly.pdbx_strand_id
1 'polypeptide(L)'
;MIYRGAGWLTLFTPVAMVLLLMGLWPDPSVKPGNVSLMQFLIGAGVGSAINVVLGFVLNRHPHADGVRHHFFFMPMQWPALVITVVCALIALLK
;
A
#
# COMPACT_ATOMS: atom_id res chain seq x y z
N MET A 1 12.08 -19.50 5.60
CA MET A 1 10.69 -19.29 6.07
C MET A 1 10.13 -18.02 5.45
N ILE A 2 8.99 -18.11 4.75
CA ILE A 2 8.20 -16.91 4.42
C ILE A 2 7.60 -16.45 5.74
N TYR A 3 7.97 -15.28 6.21
CA TYR A 3 7.41 -14.72 7.43
C TYR A 3 5.98 -14.29 7.10
N ARG A 4 5.04 -15.17 7.45
CA ARG A 4 3.65 -15.10 7.02
C ARG A 4 2.97 -13.80 7.49
N GLY A 5 3.51 -13.14 8.53
CA GLY A 5 3.04 -11.85 9.05
C GLY A 5 3.20 -10.66 8.09
N ALA A 6 4.15 -10.69 7.15
CA ALA A 6 4.40 -9.53 6.28
C ALA A 6 3.42 -9.41 5.11
N GLY A 7 2.85 -10.54 4.64
CA GLY A 7 1.77 -10.51 3.65
C GLY A 7 0.52 -9.82 4.19
N TRP A 8 0.25 -9.98 5.49
CA TRP A 8 -0.84 -9.26 6.17
C TRP A 8 -0.58 -7.76 6.23
N LEU A 9 0.64 -7.34 6.58
CA LEU A 9 1.04 -5.93 6.54
C LEU A 9 0.79 -5.33 5.15
N THR A 10 1.17 -6.01 4.06
CA THR A 10 0.95 -5.49 2.71
C THR A 10 -0.52 -5.24 2.36
N LEU A 11 -1.45 -6.00 2.96
CA LEU A 11 -2.90 -5.82 2.79
C LEU A 11 -3.48 -4.78 3.76
N PHE A 12 -2.94 -4.69 4.97
CA PHE A 12 -3.46 -3.77 5.99
C PHE A 12 -3.05 -2.32 5.76
N THR A 13 -1.85 -2.04 5.24
CA THR A 13 -1.38 -0.66 5.05
C THR A 13 -2.27 0.18 4.12
N PRO A 14 -2.71 -0.33 2.95
CA PRO A 14 -3.65 0.39 2.08
C PRO A 14 -5.00 0.63 2.75
N VAL A 15 -5.54 -0.38 3.45
CA VAL A 15 -6.82 -0.25 4.17
C VAL A 15 -6.71 0.77 5.30
N ALA A 16 -5.65 0.70 6.09
CA ALA A 16 -5.38 1.64 7.17
C ALA A 16 -5.23 3.07 6.65
N MET A 17 -4.56 3.26 5.51
CA MET A 17 -4.42 4.58 4.88
C MET A 17 -5.76 5.15 4.38
N VAL A 18 -6.62 4.32 3.79
CA VAL A 18 -7.98 4.75 3.41
C VAL A 18 -8.77 5.18 4.65
N LEU A 19 -8.75 4.39 5.73
CA LEU A 19 -9.44 4.72 6.98
C LEU A 19 -8.88 6.00 7.63
N LEU A 20 -7.56 6.19 7.60
CA LEU A 20 -6.89 7.41 8.06
C LEU A 20 -7.36 8.63 7.27
N LEU A 21 -7.42 8.53 5.94
CA LEU A 21 -7.92 9.61 5.10
C LEU A 21 -9.40 9.90 5.37
N MET A 22 -10.23 8.87 5.56
CA MET A 22 -11.65 9.06 5.91
C MET A 22 -11.84 9.81 7.23
N GLY A 23 -10.98 9.54 8.22
CA GLY A 23 -11.07 10.19 9.54
C GLY A 23 -10.47 11.60 9.57
N LEU A 24 -9.29 11.79 8.96
CA LEU A 24 -8.55 13.06 9.02
C LEU A 24 -9.00 14.07 7.96
N TRP A 25 -9.41 13.59 6.79
CA TRP A 25 -9.73 14.43 5.65
C TRP A 25 -10.97 13.92 4.90
N PRO A 26 -12.14 13.91 5.56
CA PRO A 26 -13.38 13.43 4.95
C PRO A 26 -13.71 14.25 3.70
N ASP A 27 -14.06 13.57 2.60
CA ASP A 27 -14.42 14.24 1.36
C ASP A 27 -15.83 14.84 1.47
N PRO A 28 -16.01 16.17 1.31
CA PRO A 28 -17.30 16.83 1.45
C PRO A 28 -18.27 16.50 0.31
N SER A 29 -17.79 15.90 -0.80
CA SER A 29 -18.62 15.51 -1.94
C SER A 29 -19.41 14.22 -1.72
N VAL A 30 -19.15 13.49 -0.63
CA VAL A 30 -19.83 12.24 -0.28
C VAL A 30 -20.49 12.33 1.10
N LYS A 31 -21.48 11.45 1.34
CA LYS A 31 -22.13 11.38 2.66
C LYS A 31 -21.11 11.03 3.75
N PRO A 32 -21.26 11.58 4.97
CA PRO A 32 -20.42 11.21 6.11
C PRO A 32 -20.38 9.68 6.29
N GLY A 33 -19.17 9.13 6.40
CA GLY A 33 -18.94 7.69 6.51
C GLY A 33 -18.74 6.96 5.17
N ASN A 34 -18.98 7.61 4.03
CA ASN A 34 -18.62 7.07 2.72
C ASN A 34 -17.23 7.57 2.29
N VAL A 35 -16.57 6.80 1.44
CA VAL A 35 -15.30 7.19 0.80
C VAL A 35 -15.56 7.52 -0.66
N SER A 36 -15.06 8.65 -1.14
CA SER A 36 -15.10 8.95 -2.56
C SER A 36 -14.11 8.08 -3.32
N LEU A 37 -14.34 7.88 -4.62
CA LEU A 37 -13.40 7.13 -5.46
C LEU A 37 -12.00 7.75 -5.40
N MET A 38 -11.89 9.08 -5.46
CA MET A 38 -10.59 9.76 -5.40
C MET A 38 -9.90 9.54 -4.07
N GLN A 39 -10.63 9.68 -2.95
CA GLN A 39 -10.08 9.46 -1.62
C GLN A 39 -9.63 8.01 -1.41
N PHE A 40 -10.39 7.04 -1.94
CA PHE A 40 -10.00 5.63 -1.94
C PHE A 40 -8.72 5.38 -2.76
N LEU A 41 -8.65 5.90 -3.99
CA LEU A 41 -7.50 5.74 -4.87
C LEU A 41 -6.23 6.36 -4.26
N ILE A 42 -6.34 7.54 -3.63
CA ILE A 42 -5.24 8.18 -2.93
C ILE A 42 -4.81 7.33 -1.72
N GLY A 43 -5.74 6.90 -0.87
CA GLY A 43 -5.42 6.08 0.30
C GLY A 43 -4.77 4.74 -0.05
N ALA A 44 -5.35 4.04 -1.01
CA ALA A 44 -4.83 2.77 -1.50
C ALA A 44 -3.47 2.94 -2.16
N GLY A 45 -3.29 3.98 -2.97
CA GLY A 45 -2.02 4.32 -3.62
C GLY A 45 -0.93 4.66 -2.62
N VAL A 46 -1.21 5.55 -1.66
CA VAL A 46 -0.24 5.94 -0.62
C VAL A 46 0.14 4.76 0.27
N GLY A 47 -0.84 3.97 0.74
CA GLY A 47 -0.54 2.80 1.57
C GLY A 47 0.24 1.72 0.82
N SER A 48 0.00 1.57 -0.47
CA SER A 48 0.79 0.68 -1.33
C SER A 48 2.21 1.20 -1.57
N ALA A 49 2.39 2.51 -1.76
CA ALA A 49 3.71 3.12 -1.87
C ALA A 49 4.54 2.94 -0.58
N ILE A 50 3.92 3.11 0.59
CA ILE A 50 4.56 2.84 1.89
C ILE A 50 5.05 1.39 1.97
N ASN A 51 4.23 0.43 1.53
CA ASN A 51 4.63 -0.98 1.49
C ASN A 51 5.81 -1.24 0.56
N VAL A 52 5.89 -0.55 -0.57
CA VAL A 52 7.02 -0.66 -1.51
C VAL A 52 8.29 -0.14 -0.85
N VAL A 53 8.26 1.06 -0.27
CA VAL A 53 9.40 1.67 0.42
C VAL A 53 9.86 0.81 1.60
N LEU A 54 8.94 0.39 2.48
CA LEU A 54 9.26 -0.50 3.59
C LEU A 54 9.85 -1.83 3.10
N GLY A 55 9.30 -2.40 2.03
CA GLY A 55 9.84 -3.60 1.41
C GLY A 55 11.27 -3.41 0.92
N PHE A 56 11.58 -2.29 0.27
CA PHE A 56 12.96 -1.98 -0.15
C PHE A 56 13.90 -1.79 1.05
N VAL A 57 13.50 -1.01 2.05
CA VAL A 57 14.32 -0.73 3.24
C VAL A 57 14.61 -1.99 4.03
N LEU A 58 13.60 -2.84 4.25
CA LEU A 58 13.75 -4.07 5.03
C LEU A 58 14.56 -5.15 4.30
N ASN A 59 14.61 -5.13 2.97
CA ASN A 59 15.38 -6.09 2.17
C ASN A 59 16.73 -5.56 1.67
N ARG A 60 17.15 -4.38 2.12
CA ARG A 60 18.41 -3.74 1.66
C ARG A 60 19.68 -4.50 2.05
N HIS A 61 19.64 -5.31 3.12
CA HIS A 61 20.79 -6.07 3.61
C HIS A 61 20.51 -7.58 3.62
N PRO A 62 21.52 -8.41 3.27
CA PRO A 62 21.45 -9.85 3.52
C PRO A 62 21.23 -10.08 5.02
N HIS A 63 20.19 -10.81 5.38
CA HIS A 63 20.00 -11.21 6.77
C HIS A 63 21.02 -12.28 7.15
N ALA A 64 21.39 -12.32 8.43
CA ALA A 64 22.43 -13.18 9.00
C ALA A 64 22.23 -14.68 8.70
N ASP A 65 20.99 -15.08 8.41
CA ASP A 65 20.59 -16.46 8.13
C ASP A 65 20.97 -16.94 6.72
N GLY A 66 21.64 -16.11 5.89
CA GLY A 66 22.11 -16.46 4.55
C GLY A 66 21.01 -16.61 3.48
N VAL A 67 19.74 -16.59 3.89
CA VAL A 67 18.59 -16.65 3.00
C VAL A 67 18.08 -15.24 2.74
N ARG A 68 18.03 -14.81 1.47
CA ARG A 68 17.29 -13.60 1.10
C ARG A 68 15.84 -13.82 1.54
N HIS A 69 15.33 -12.97 2.42
CA HIS A 69 13.92 -13.00 2.73
C HIS A 69 13.14 -12.77 1.41
N HIS A 70 12.46 -13.80 0.91
CA HIS A 70 11.41 -13.66 -0.12
C HIS A 70 10.21 -12.85 0.42
N PHE A 71 10.38 -12.07 1.50
CA PHE A 71 9.35 -11.28 2.16
C PHE A 71 8.70 -10.27 1.22
N PHE A 72 9.46 -9.76 0.24
CA PHE A 72 9.00 -8.69 -0.65
C PHE A 72 9.49 -8.84 -2.09
N PHE A 73 10.38 -9.78 -2.38
CA PHE A 73 10.83 -9.98 -3.75
C PHE A 73 9.81 -10.82 -4.54
N MET A 74 8.92 -10.10 -5.25
CA MET A 74 8.53 -10.36 -6.65
C MET A 74 7.18 -10.99 -7.05
N PRO A 75 6.30 -11.58 -6.20
CA PRO A 75 4.92 -11.86 -6.67
C PRO A 75 3.87 -10.90 -6.12
N MET A 76 3.92 -10.56 -4.83
CA MET A 76 2.79 -9.95 -4.12
C MET A 76 2.81 -8.41 -4.12
N GLN A 77 4.00 -7.80 -4.27
CA GLN A 77 4.16 -6.35 -4.35
C GLN A 77 3.86 -5.77 -5.74
N TRP A 78 4.06 -6.53 -6.81
CA TRP A 78 3.79 -6.05 -8.17
C TRP A 78 2.32 -5.68 -8.39
N PRO A 79 1.33 -6.47 -7.92
CA PRO A 79 -0.06 -6.05 -7.95
C PRO A 79 -0.29 -4.72 -7.22
N ALA A 80 0.29 -4.53 -6.03
CA ALA A 80 0.16 -3.29 -5.27
C ALA A 80 0.82 -2.10 -5.99
N LEU A 81 1.98 -2.32 -6.61
CA LEU A 81 2.70 -1.30 -7.37
C LEU A 81 1.94 -0.93 -8.66
N VAL A 82 1.37 -1.92 -9.35
CA VAL A 82 0.46 -1.71 -10.49
C VAL A 82 -0.79 -0.93 -10.07
N ILE A 83 -1.43 -1.32 -8.96
CA ILE A 83 -2.59 -0.59 -8.43
C ILE A 83 -2.19 0.85 -8.10
N THR A 84 -1.04 1.06 -7.46
CA THR A 84 -0.53 2.41 -7.15
C THR A 84 -0.36 3.25 -8.41
N VAL A 85 0.30 2.69 -9.43
CA VAL A 85 0.53 3.36 -10.71
C VAL A 85 -0.80 3.68 -11.39
N VAL A 86 -1.74 2.74 -11.45
CA VAL A 86 -3.06 2.94 -12.03
C VAL A 86 -3.85 4.03 -11.27
N CYS A 87 -3.85 3.98 -9.94
CA CYS A 87 -4.50 4.99 -9.10
C CYS A 87 -3.89 6.38 -9.32
N ALA A 88 -2.56 6.48 -9.36
CA ALA A 88 -1.85 7.73 -9.61
C ALA A 88 -2.13 8.29 -11.01
N LEU A 89 -2.14 7.44 -12.05
CA LEU A 89 -2.47 7.85 -13.41
C LEU A 89 -3.92 8.34 -13.52
N ILE A 90 -4.88 7.63 -12.93
CA ILE A 90 -6.28 8.06 -12.90
C ILE A 90 -6.41 9.40 -12.18
N ALA A 91 -5.70 9.58 -11.06
CA ALA A 91 -5.74 10.83 -10.31
C ALA A 91 -5.08 12.02 -11.04
N LEU A 92 -4.07 11.78 -11.87
CA LEU A 92 -3.40 12.83 -12.66
C LEU A 92 -4.15 13.22 -13.93
N LEU A 93 -4.93 12.29 -14.50
CA LEU A 93 -5.70 12.50 -15.73
C LEU A 93 -7.09 13.10 -15.50
N LYS A 94 -7.47 13.33 -14.24
CA LYS A 94 -8.80 13.79 -13.84
C LYS A 94 -8.69 15.08 -13.03
#